data_AF-A0A818LH45-F1
#
_entry.id   AF-A0A818LH45-F1
#
_cell.length_a   1.000
_cell.length_b   1.000
_cell.length_c   1.000
_cell.angle_alpha   90.00
_cell.angle_beta   90.00
_cell.angle_gamma   90.00
#
_symmetry.space_group_name_H-M   'P 1'
#
loop_
_entity.id
_entity.type
_entity.pdbx_description
1 polymer ?
#
loop_
_entity_poly.entity_id
_entity_poly.type
_entity_poly.pdbx_seq_one_letter_code
_entity_poly.pdbx_strand_id
1 'polypeptide(L)'
;MRDENSFKDLFHRAITFGNENDVNMNGSIRMRRQKTISTRFKNCVVTSSVGHRDYNTSEENFRVTMYFPTIDSILIELNERFSCHNLQIANSISSLSPMNEKFLDTEMLQPLKDHLRLEKKYDNK
;
A
#
# COMPACT_ATOMS: atom_id res chain seq x y z
N MET A 1 11.77 -11.62 -3.81
CA MET A 1 10.56 -11.05 -3.18
C MET A 1 9.64 -10.36 -4.19
N ARG A 2 10.18 -9.77 -5.27
CA ARG A 2 9.46 -9.65 -6.54
C ARG A 2 10.00 -10.73 -7.45
N ASP A 3 9.21 -11.76 -7.73
CA ASP A 3 9.62 -12.87 -8.58
C ASP A 3 8.68 -12.96 -9.79
N GLU A 4 9.26 -12.99 -10.99
CA GLU A 4 8.48 -12.96 -12.23
C GLU A 4 7.69 -14.26 -12.41
N ASN A 5 8.24 -15.40 -11.97
CA ASN A 5 7.57 -16.68 -12.08
C ASN A 5 6.34 -16.75 -11.16
N SER A 6 6.49 -16.23 -9.94
CA SER A 6 5.40 -16.10 -8.97
C SER A 6 4.27 -15.21 -9.48
N PHE A 7 4.59 -14.12 -10.18
CA PHE A 7 3.58 -13.30 -10.84
C PHE A 7 2.86 -14.07 -11.96
N LYS A 8 3.60 -14.77 -12.82
CA LYS A 8 3.01 -15.54 -13.93
C LYS A 8 2.05 -16.60 -13.42
N ASP A 9 2.42 -17.34 -12.38
CA ASP A 9 1.53 -18.33 -11.75
C ASP A 9 0.25 -17.69 -11.18
N LEU A 10 0.40 -16.61 -10.40
CA LEU A 10 -0.74 -15.90 -9.82
C LEU A 10 -1.66 -15.32 -10.91
N PHE A 11 -1.08 -14.71 -11.94
CA PHE A 11 -1.83 -14.14 -13.06
C PHE A 11 -2.58 -15.23 -13.81
N HIS A 12 -1.92 -16.36 -14.12
CA HIS A 12 -2.57 -17.49 -14.78
C HIS A 12 -3.72 -18.05 -13.96
N ARG A 13 -3.52 -18.25 -12.64
CA ARG A 13 -4.57 -18.69 -11.73
C ARG A 13 -5.75 -17.72 -11.67
N ALA A 14 -5.48 -16.42 -11.67
CA ALA A 14 -6.52 -15.39 -11.68
C ALA A 14 -7.33 -15.42 -12.99
N ILE A 15 -6.67 -15.60 -14.14
CA ILE A 15 -7.35 -15.76 -15.43
C ILE A 15 -8.19 -17.04 -15.45
N THR A 16 -7.63 -18.18 -15.02
CA THR A 16 -8.34 -19.46 -14.97
C THR A 16 -9.58 -19.37 -14.08
N PHE A 17 -9.44 -18.82 -12.88
CA PHE A 17 -10.56 -18.59 -11.96
C PHE A 17 -11.64 -17.69 -12.59
N GLY A 18 -11.24 -16.62 -13.29
CA GLY A 18 -12.18 -15.74 -13.99
C GLY A 18 -12.95 -16.48 -15.07
N ASN A 19 -12.27 -17.29 -15.88
CA ASN A 19 -12.88 -18.07 -16.95
C ASN A 19 -13.85 -19.13 -16.42
N GLU A 20 -13.51 -19.80 -15.31
CA GLU A 20 -14.37 -20.82 -14.67
C GLU A 20 -15.67 -20.23 -14.08
N ASN A 21 -15.67 -18.93 -13.78
CA ASN A 21 -16.80 -18.23 -13.17
C ASN A 21 -17.50 -17.25 -14.12
N ASP A 22 -17.33 -17.43 -15.44
CA ASP A 22 -17.90 -16.58 -16.49
C ASP A 22 -17.61 -15.07 -16.32
N VAL A 23 -16.49 -14.73 -15.67
CA VAL A 23 -16.04 -13.35 -15.53
C VAL A 23 -15.36 -12.93 -16.84
N ASN A 24 -15.87 -11.89 -17.46
CA ASN A 24 -15.25 -11.34 -18.67
C ASN A 24 -13.90 -10.67 -18.35
N MET A 25 -12.82 -11.45 -18.41
CA MET A 25 -11.44 -10.99 -18.20
C MET A 25 -10.90 -10.14 -19.35
N ASN A 26 -11.56 -10.17 -20.52
CA ASN A 26 -11.28 -9.32 -21.67
C ASN A 26 -12.06 -7.99 -21.61
N GLY A 27 -12.88 -7.79 -20.58
CA GLY A 27 -13.58 -6.54 -20.35
C GLY A 27 -12.57 -5.43 -20.08
N SER A 28 -12.70 -4.31 -20.80
CA SER A 28 -11.86 -3.13 -20.56
C SER A 28 -11.96 -2.73 -19.08
N ILE A 29 -10.84 -2.81 -18.35
CA ILE A 29 -10.72 -2.32 -16.97
C ILE A 29 -11.16 -0.86 -17.01
N ARG A 30 -12.35 -0.57 -16.45
CA ARG A 30 -13.04 0.74 -16.44
C ARG A 30 -12.26 1.81 -17.19
N MET A 31 -12.57 2.00 -18.47
CA MET A 31 -11.94 3.05 -19.27
C MET A 31 -11.98 4.34 -18.45
N ARG A 32 -10.81 4.81 -18.00
CA ARG A 32 -10.70 6.15 -17.42
C ARG A 32 -11.40 7.08 -18.41
N ARG A 33 -12.21 8.01 -17.88
CA ARG A 33 -12.97 8.99 -18.67
C ARG A 33 -12.16 9.40 -19.89
N GLN A 34 -12.67 9.08 -21.09
CA GLN A 34 -12.01 9.49 -22.32
C GLN A 34 -11.83 11.00 -22.27
N LYS A 35 -10.57 11.45 -22.22
CA LYS A 35 -10.27 12.87 -22.19
C LYS A 35 -10.49 13.38 -23.60
N THR A 36 -11.53 14.18 -23.78
CA THR A 36 -11.77 14.88 -25.03
C THR A 36 -10.63 15.88 -25.25
N ILE A 37 -10.21 16.02 -26.51
CA ILE A 37 -9.23 17.04 -26.91
C ILE A 37 -9.77 18.40 -26.46
N SER A 38 -8.91 19.20 -25.81
CA SER A 38 -9.27 20.55 -25.38
C SER A 38 -9.80 21.34 -26.57
N THR A 39 -10.84 22.13 -26.34
CA THR A 39 -11.49 22.95 -27.38
C THR A 39 -10.52 23.87 -28.10
N ARG A 40 -9.40 24.23 -27.46
CA ARG A 40 -8.31 25.05 -28.02
C ARG A 40 -7.53 24.36 -29.14
N PHE A 41 -7.54 23.03 -29.21
CA PHE A 41 -6.78 22.25 -30.20
C PHE A 41 -7.67 21.64 -31.30
N LYS A 42 -8.92 22.08 -31.44
CA LYS A 42 -9.85 21.56 -32.46
C LYS A 42 -9.36 21.72 -33.90
N ASN A 43 -8.48 22.69 -34.15
CA ASN A 43 -7.91 22.98 -35.47
C ASN A 43 -6.44 22.53 -35.58
N CYS A 44 -5.95 21.76 -34.62
CA CYS A 44 -4.58 21.25 -34.63
C CYS A 44 -4.58 19.76 -34.99
N VAL A 45 -3.62 19.34 -35.82
CA VAL A 45 -3.37 17.92 -36.07
C VAL A 45 -2.50 17.41 -34.93
N VAL A 46 -3.10 16.67 -34.00
CA VAL A 46 -2.37 15.96 -32.95
C VAL A 46 -1.79 14.69 -33.55
N THR A 47 -0.48 14.64 -33.76
CA THR A 47 0.20 13.49 -34.39
C THR A 47 0.48 12.36 -33.40
N SER A 48 0.63 12.69 -32.11
CA SER A 48 0.79 11.72 -31.03
C SER A 48 0.48 12.36 -29.67
N SER A 49 0.04 11.54 -28.71
CA SER A 49 -0.07 11.94 -27.31
C SER A 49 1.15 11.46 -26.53
N VAL A 50 1.83 12.35 -25.82
CA VAL A 50 2.92 11.98 -24.91
C VAL A 50 2.36 11.68 -23.51
N GLY A 51 2.86 10.63 -22.86
CA GLY A 51 2.41 10.22 -21.53
C GLY A 51 1.06 9.49 -21.50
N HIS A 52 0.45 9.23 -22.66
CA HIS A 52 -0.63 8.26 -22.75
C HIS A 52 -0.03 6.86 -22.65
N ARG A 53 -0.30 6.17 -21.55
CA ARG A 53 -0.05 4.73 -21.47
C ARG A 53 -1.28 4.07 -22.05
N ASP A 54 -1.13 3.38 -23.19
CA ASP A 54 -2.18 2.51 -23.67
C ASP A 54 -2.47 1.50 -22.55
N TYR A 55 -3.71 1.53 -22.05
CA TYR A 55 -4.19 0.56 -21.09
C TYR A 55 -4.43 -0.76 -21.82
N ASN A 56 -3.35 -1.37 -22.28
CA ASN A 56 -3.39 -2.71 -22.79
C ASN A 56 -3.76 -3.61 -21.60
N THR A 57 -4.72 -4.51 -21.79
CA THR A 57 -5.03 -5.62 -20.88
C THR A 57 -3.91 -6.67 -20.85
N SER A 58 -2.70 -6.30 -21.28
CA SER A 58 -1.56 -7.19 -21.32
C SER A 58 -1.13 -7.55 -19.90
N GLU A 59 -0.70 -8.80 -19.74
CA GLU A 59 -0.11 -9.34 -18.52
C GLU A 59 0.93 -8.38 -17.91
N GLU A 60 1.80 -7.78 -18.75
CA GLU A 60 2.83 -6.84 -18.30
C GLU A 60 2.26 -5.56 -17.68
N ASN A 61 1.11 -5.07 -18.17
CA ASN A 61 0.47 -3.90 -17.58
C ASN A 61 -0.06 -4.20 -16.17
N PHE A 62 -0.67 -5.37 -15.95
CA PHE A 62 -1.07 -5.82 -14.62
C PHE A 62 0.13 -5.95 -13.67
N ARG A 63 1.24 -6.47 -14.18
CA ARG A 63 2.48 -6.62 -13.41
C ARG A 63 2.99 -5.28 -12.87
N VAL A 64 3.12 -4.29 -13.74
CA VAL A 64 3.71 -2.99 -13.40
C VAL A 64 2.75 -2.08 -12.64
N THR A 65 1.45 -2.13 -12.96
CA THR A 65 0.47 -1.17 -12.38
C THR A 65 -0.25 -1.68 -11.15
N MET A 66 -0.31 -3.00 -10.95
CA MET A 66 -1.05 -3.61 -9.85
C MET A 66 -0.15 -4.47 -8.97
N TYR A 67 0.54 -5.46 -9.54
CA TYR A 67 1.28 -6.45 -8.74
C TYR A 67 2.43 -5.84 -7.95
N PHE A 68 3.39 -5.18 -8.62
CA PHE A 68 4.53 -4.58 -7.90
C PHE A 68 4.09 -3.49 -6.91
N PRO A 69 3.24 -2.52 -7.28
CA PRO A 69 2.80 -1.49 -6.32
C PRO A 69 2.09 -2.06 -5.10
N THR A 70 1.30 -3.13 -5.28
CA THR A 70 0.59 -3.78 -4.16
C THR A 70 1.58 -4.43 -3.19
N ILE A 71 2.53 -5.21 -3.71
CA ILE A 71 3.57 -5.84 -2.87
C ILE A 71 4.37 -4.75 -2.15
N ASP A 72 4.78 -3.71 -2.85
CA ASP A 72 5.55 -2.62 -2.27
C ASP A 72 4.80 -1.92 -1.15
N SER A 73 3.51 -1.66 -1.35
CA SER A 73 2.65 -1.06 -0.32
C SER A 73 2.56 -1.96 0.91
N ILE A 74 2.37 -3.26 0.73
CA ILE A 74 2.34 -4.23 1.85
C ILE A 74 3.67 -4.18 2.62
N LEU A 75 4.80 -4.15 1.92
CA LEU A 75 6.12 -4.14 2.57
C LEU A 75 6.37 -2.84 3.32
N ILE A 76 5.97 -1.71 2.76
CA ILE A 76 6.06 -0.41 3.43
C ILE A 76 5.23 -0.45 4.72
N GLU A 77 3.97 -0.87 4.64
CA GLU A 77 3.08 -0.97 5.80
C GLU A 77 3.61 -1.92 6.88
N LEU A 78 4.16 -3.07 6.47
CA LEU A 78 4.77 -4.02 7.41
C LEU A 78 6.00 -3.41 8.09
N ASN A 79 6.89 -2.78 7.32
CA ASN A 79 8.08 -2.13 7.88
C ASN A 79 7.72 -0.99 8.82
N GLU A 80 6.68 -0.22 8.50
CA GLU A 80 6.20 0.86 9.36
C GLU A 80 5.58 0.30 10.64
N ARG A 81 4.57 -0.58 10.54
CA ARG A 81 3.88 -1.16 11.71
C ARG A 81 4.80 -1.93 12.64
N PHE A 82 5.71 -2.71 12.08
CA PHE A 82 6.62 -3.57 12.84
C PHE A 82 8.02 -2.99 12.97
N SER A 83 8.17 -1.67 12.75
CA SER A 83 9.41 -0.99 13.08
C SER A 83 9.75 -1.14 14.56
N CYS A 84 11.05 -1.16 14.89
CA CYS A 84 11.51 -1.28 16.28
C CYS A 84 10.84 -0.22 17.19
N HIS A 85 10.71 1.01 16.70
CA HIS A 85 10.06 2.10 17.42
C HIS A 85 8.56 1.83 17.67
N ASN A 86 7.80 1.43 16.64
CA ASN A 86 6.36 1.17 16.80
C ASN A 86 6.09 -0.07 17.66
N LEU A 87 6.95 -1.09 17.58
CA LEU A 87 6.90 -2.25 18.48
C LEU A 87 7.18 -1.86 19.93
N GLN A 88 8.17 -0.99 20.18
CA GLN A 88 8.45 -0.47 21.52
C GLN A 88 7.23 0.28 22.07
N ILE A 89 6.59 1.14 21.27
CA ILE A 89 5.36 1.84 21.66
C ILE A 89 4.23 0.85 21.96
N ALA A 90 4.01 -0.16 21.12
CA ALA A 90 2.98 -1.16 21.34
C ALA A 90 3.21 -1.94 22.65
N ASN A 91 4.47 -2.27 22.95
CA ASN A 91 4.85 -2.90 24.23
C ASN A 91 4.62 -1.95 25.41
N SER A 92 4.96 -0.66 25.28
CA SER A 92 4.65 0.35 26.29
C SER A 92 3.13 0.43 26.55
N ILE A 93 2.30 0.42 25.51
CA ILE A 93 0.84 0.42 25.65
C ILE A 93 0.37 -0.86 26.37
N SER A 94 0.93 -2.01 26.02
CA SER A 94 0.61 -3.29 26.68
C SER A 94 0.97 -3.26 28.17
N SER A 95 2.05 -2.58 28.56
CA SER A 95 2.45 -2.41 29.97
C SER A 95 1.51 -1.51 30.79
N LEU A 96 0.55 -0.83 30.16
CA LEU A 96 -0.54 -0.14 30.86
C LEU A 96 -1.72 -1.07 31.21
N SER A 97 -1.69 -2.32 30.78
CA SER A 97 -2.69 -3.32 31.17
C SER A 97 -2.35 -3.91 32.54
N PRO A 98 -3.30 -3.93 33.50
CA PRO A 98 -3.09 -4.54 34.82
C PRO A 98 -2.74 -6.03 34.78
N MET A 99 -3.02 -6.71 33.66
CA MET A 99 -2.72 -8.13 33.45
C MET A 99 -1.33 -8.37 32.85
N ASN A 100 -0.59 -7.31 32.53
CA ASN A 100 0.77 -7.41 32.02
C ASN A 100 1.75 -7.58 33.19
N GLU A 101 2.71 -8.49 33.07
CA GLU A 101 3.75 -8.72 34.09
C GLU A 101 4.58 -7.46 34.41
N LYS A 102 4.67 -6.53 33.45
CA LYS A 102 5.38 -5.26 33.58
C LYS A 102 4.44 -4.08 33.79
N PHE A 103 3.32 -4.29 34.47
CA PHE A 103 2.33 -3.24 34.70
C PHE A 103 2.96 -1.98 35.34
N LEU A 104 2.81 -0.83 34.69
CA LEU A 104 3.35 0.47 35.10
C LEU A 104 4.89 0.52 35.29
N ASP A 105 5.64 -0.38 34.64
CA ASP A 105 7.10 -0.30 34.60
C ASP A 105 7.56 0.98 33.87
N THR A 106 8.25 1.86 34.58
CA THR A 106 8.71 3.16 34.06
C THR A 106 9.65 3.02 32.87
N GLU A 107 10.48 1.97 32.82
CA GLU A 107 11.38 1.74 31.69
C GLU A 107 10.59 1.34 30.44
N MET A 108 9.55 0.53 30.61
CA MET A 108 8.66 0.11 29.53
C MET A 108 7.80 1.26 29.00
N LEU A 109 7.48 2.26 29.82
CA LEU A 109 6.67 3.40 29.43
C LEU A 109 7.44 4.51 28.71
N GLN A 110 8.77 4.50 28.79
CA GLN A 110 9.63 5.54 28.24
C GLN A 110 9.41 5.79 26.73
N PRO A 111 9.33 4.76 25.85
CA PRO A 111 9.07 4.96 24.42
C PRO A 111 7.74 5.66 24.13
N LEU A 112 6.67 5.30 24.85
CA LEU A 112 5.36 5.93 24.70
C LEU A 112 5.36 7.38 25.20
N LYS A 113 6.05 7.63 26.31
CA LYS A 113 6.21 8.99 26.87
C LYS A 113 6.91 9.92 25.88
N ASP A 114 7.99 9.44 25.26
CA ASP A 114 8.75 10.20 24.26
C ASP A 114 7.92 10.44 23.00
N HIS A 115 7.18 9.43 22.53
CA HIS A 115 6.29 9.55 21.38
C HIS A 115 5.19 10.59 21.59
N LEU A 116 4.58 10.61 22.78
CA LEU A 116 3.53 11.56 23.16
C LEU A 116 4.06 12.93 23.58
N ARG A 117 5.38 13.11 23.65
CA ARG A 117 6.04 14.35 24.11
C ARG A 117 5.55 14.81 25.48
N LEU A 118 5.34 13.87 26.39
CA LEU A 118 4.90 14.17 27.75
C LEU A 118 6.10 14.73 28.54
N GLU A 119 6.15 16.05 28.71
CA GLU A 119 7.15 16.70 29.56
C GLU A 119 7.00 16.28 31.04
N LYS A 120 8.12 16.26 31.77
CA LYS A 120 8.12 16.12 33.23
C LYS A 120 7.48 17.38 33.86
N LYS A 121 6.16 17.37 34.02
CA LYS A 121 5.49 18.35 34.88
C LYS A 121 5.65 17.93 36.35
N TYR A 122 6.62 18.60 37.00
CA TYR A 122 6.81 18.80 38.44
C TYR A 122 7.51 17.69 39.25
N ASP A 123 8.83 17.83 39.37
CA ASP A 123 9.51 17.70 40.66
C ASP A 123 9.07 18.92 41.51
N ASN A 124 8.14 18.73 42.44
CA ASN A 124 7.99 19.64 43.57
C ASN A 124 8.44 18.89 44.82
N LYS A 125 9.43 19.49 45.47
CA LYS A 125 10.02 19.13 46.77
C LYS A 125 8.98 18.75 47.82
#